data_AF-A0A3M1N5X9-F1
#
_entry.id   AF-A0A3M1N5X9-F1
#
_cell.length_a   1.000
_cell.length_b   1.000
_cell.length_c   1.000
_cell.angle_alpha   90.00
_cell.angle_beta   90.00
_cell.angle_gamma   90.00
#
_symmetry.space_group_name_H-M   'P 1'
#
loop_
_entity.id
_entity.type
_entity.pdbx_description
1 polymer ?
#
loop_
_entity_poly.entity_id
_entity_poly.type
_entity_poly.pdbx_seq_one_letter_code
_entity_poly.pdbx_strand_id
1 'polypeptide(L)'
;IIVPRGQDAPYAVDENRIYVRAESETGLAVRDEIVSLVLRGRQPQSISPTPEAAASPEGTDLQEDTAPRTGVEIVSMEQRKGTRYYTVRDLRNGNMVNNVTIKSARRLWHYAIKEYDKATKDLKVAVVQWQGDYGLLRRYRQGKNERYDLIQRTPGGYRYFFGVTDDGLHGPWATLLGKHHDEEND
;
A
#
# COMPACT_ATOMS: atom_id res chain seq x y z
N ILE A 1 38.83 -4.32 2.68
CA ILE A 1 37.61 -5.15 2.63
C ILE A 1 36.83 -4.73 1.39
N ILE A 2 36.64 -5.63 0.42
CA ILE A 2 35.84 -5.37 -0.79
C ILE A 2 34.48 -6.02 -0.56
N VAL A 3 33.44 -5.20 -0.40
CA VAL A 3 32.07 -5.70 -0.28
C VAL A 3 31.51 -5.85 -1.70
N PRO A 4 31.13 -7.06 -2.15
CA PRO A 4 30.54 -7.24 -3.46
C PRO A 4 29.23 -6.44 -3.57
N ARG A 5 28.98 -5.88 -4.76
CA ARG A 5 27.71 -5.19 -5.03
C ARG A 5 26.59 -6.22 -4.98
N GLY A 6 25.69 -6.09 -4.01
CA GLY A 6 24.43 -6.81 -4.06
C GLY A 6 23.54 -6.29 -5.21
N GLN A 7 22.46 -7.01 -5.48
CA GLN A 7 21.52 -6.66 -6.54
C GLN A 7 20.71 -5.40 -6.21
N ASP A 8 20.59 -5.07 -4.92
CA ASP A 8 19.68 -4.04 -4.43
C ASP A 8 20.35 -2.73 -4.01
N ALA A 9 21.03 -2.05 -4.93
CA ALA A 9 21.54 -0.69 -4.70
C ALA A 9 20.42 0.37 -4.77
N PRO A 10 20.50 1.53 -4.07
CA PRO A 10 21.57 1.95 -3.16
C PRO A 10 21.43 1.35 -1.75
N TYR A 11 22.57 1.18 -1.08
CA TYR A 11 22.62 0.75 0.33
C TYR A 11 22.60 1.98 1.22
N ALA A 12 21.57 2.11 2.05
CA ALA A 12 21.56 3.08 3.14
C ALA A 12 22.01 2.37 4.42
N VAL A 13 23.05 2.89 5.06
CA VAL A 13 23.48 2.46 6.40
C VAL A 13 22.64 3.23 7.42
N ASP A 14 22.36 2.61 8.58
CA ASP A 14 21.38 3.08 9.59
C ASP A 14 21.57 4.55 10.06
N GLU A 15 22.75 5.14 9.89
CA GLU A 15 23.05 6.53 10.28
C GLU A 15 22.66 7.58 9.23
N ASN A 16 22.40 7.18 7.98
CA ASN A 16 22.10 8.12 6.91
C ASN A 16 20.58 8.32 6.75
N ARG A 17 20.07 9.47 7.20
CA ARG A 17 18.64 9.81 7.11
C ARG A 17 18.36 10.64 5.88
N ILE A 18 17.78 10.01 4.87
CA ILE A 18 17.27 10.69 3.68
C ILE A 18 15.77 10.91 3.89
N TYR A 19 15.27 12.09 3.57
CA TYR A 19 13.85 12.41 3.68
C TYR A 19 13.29 12.70 2.29
N VAL A 20 12.11 12.16 2.01
CA VAL A 20 11.34 12.47 0.81
C VAL A 20 10.06 13.19 1.24
N ARG A 21 9.72 14.25 0.50
CA ARG A 21 8.44 14.93 0.63
C ARG A 21 7.48 14.39 -0.40
N ALA A 22 6.34 13.90 0.05
CA ALA A 22 5.21 13.55 -0.80
C ALA A 22 4.05 14.47 -0.41
N GLU A 23 3.72 15.40 -1.30
CA GLU A 23 2.66 16.40 -1.11
C GLU A 23 2.85 17.22 0.20
N SER A 24 2.09 16.86 1.23
CA SER A 24 1.98 17.55 2.51
C SER A 24 2.78 16.90 3.64
N GLU A 25 3.42 15.75 3.39
CA GLU A 25 4.17 15.01 4.41
C GLU A 25 5.65 14.84 4.04
N THR A 26 6.53 15.06 5.01
CA THR A 26 7.96 14.73 4.93
C THR A 26 8.22 13.50 5.79
N GLY A 27 8.77 12.45 5.19
CA GLY A 27 9.07 11.19 5.90
C GLY A 27 10.44 10.65 5.55
N LEU A 28 10.94 9.73 6.37
CA LEU A 28 12.15 8.97 6.04
C LEU A 28 11.94 8.26 4.70
N ALA A 29 12.93 8.34 3.83
CA ALA A 29 12.94 7.71 2.53
C ALA A 29 13.37 6.25 2.67
N VAL A 30 12.58 5.34 2.13
CA VAL A 30 12.99 3.95 1.96
C VAL A 30 13.81 3.83 0.67
N ARG A 31 14.67 2.81 0.57
CA ARG A 31 15.51 2.54 -0.60
C ARG A 31 14.75 2.72 -1.93
N ASP A 32 13.65 2.01 -2.11
CA ASP A 32 12.96 2.00 -3.40
C ASP A 32 12.32 3.36 -3.74
N GLU A 33 12.01 4.19 -2.74
CA GLU A 33 11.57 5.58 -2.98
C GLU A 33 12.72 6.45 -3.49
N ILE A 34 13.94 6.25 -2.96
CA ILE A 34 15.14 6.93 -3.45
C ILE A 34 15.41 6.50 -4.90
N VAL A 35 15.33 5.19 -5.18
CA VAL A 35 15.51 4.65 -6.53
C VAL A 35 14.46 5.25 -7.48
N SER A 36 13.19 5.22 -7.10
CA SER A 36 12.08 5.75 -7.91
C SER A 36 12.25 7.25 -8.19
N LEU A 37 12.68 8.03 -7.19
CA LEU A 37 12.93 9.46 -7.34
C LEU A 37 14.07 9.72 -8.33
N VAL A 38 15.18 8.99 -8.21
CA VAL A 38 16.34 9.14 -9.11
C VAL A 38 15.99 8.74 -10.54
N LEU A 39 15.26 7.64 -10.73
CA LEU A 39 14.82 7.18 -12.05
C LEU A 39 13.87 8.18 -12.70
N ARG A 40 12.92 8.74 -11.94
CA ARG A 40 12.02 9.81 -12.43
C ARG A 40 12.80 11.05 -12.86
N GLY A 41 13.82 11.45 -12.12
CA GLY A 41 14.68 12.60 -12.48
C GLY A 41 15.57 12.37 -13.70
N ARG A 42 15.77 11.11 -14.11
CA ARG A 42 16.54 10.74 -15.31
C ARG A 42 15.69 10.63 -16.57
N GLN A 43 14.37 10.49 -16.43
CA GLN A 43 13.49 10.56 -17.59
C GLN A 43 13.40 12.03 -18.04
N PRO A 44 13.73 12.35 -19.31
CA PRO A 44 13.37 13.65 -19.84
C PRO A 44 11.87 13.83 -19.64
N GLN A 45 11.44 15.01 -19.20
CA GLN A 45 10.04 15.36 -19.00
C GLN A 45 9.31 15.38 -20.36
N SER A 46 9.05 14.20 -20.94
CA SER A 46 8.07 14.03 -21.99
C SER A 46 6.72 14.04 -21.30
N ILE A 47 6.08 15.21 -21.32
CA ILE A 47 4.65 15.36 -21.14
C ILE A 47 3.95 14.47 -22.19
N SER A 48 3.64 13.24 -21.81
CA SER A 48 2.71 12.34 -22.49
C SER A 48 2.09 11.44 -21.42
N PRO A 49 0.75 11.35 -21.34
CA PRO A 49 0.09 10.65 -20.26
C PRO A 49 -0.05 9.18 -20.63
N THR A 50 0.97 8.36 -20.40
CA THR A 50 0.80 6.93 -20.09
C THR A 50 2.12 6.40 -19.55
N PRO A 51 2.10 5.56 -18.52
CA PRO A 51 3.10 4.49 -18.52
C PRO A 51 2.46 3.14 -18.27
N GLU A 52 2.52 2.34 -19.33
CA GLU A 52 2.49 0.90 -19.30
C GLU A 52 3.81 0.36 -18.74
N ALA A 53 3.68 -0.50 -17.72
CA ALA A 53 4.52 -1.64 -17.34
C ALA A 53 6.05 -1.47 -17.14
N ALA A 54 6.47 -1.61 -15.88
CA ALA A 54 7.66 -2.39 -15.53
C ALA A 54 7.20 -3.62 -14.75
N ALA A 55 7.25 -4.78 -15.41
CA ALA A 55 6.85 -6.07 -14.86
C ALA A 55 7.86 -6.60 -13.83
N SER A 56 7.37 -6.96 -12.64
CA SER A 56 7.92 -8.07 -11.85
C SER A 56 6.97 -9.27 -12.03
N PRO A 57 7.47 -10.50 -12.21
CA PRO A 57 6.65 -11.62 -12.60
C PRO A 57 6.22 -12.43 -11.38
N GLU A 58 4.98 -12.27 -10.91
CA GLU A 58 4.23 -13.36 -10.27
C GLU A 58 2.75 -13.19 -10.66
N GLY A 59 2.21 -14.21 -11.32
CA GLY A 59 0.91 -14.15 -11.98
C GLY A 59 -0.25 -14.10 -11.00
N THR A 60 -1.24 -13.27 -11.29
CA THR A 60 -2.65 -13.60 -11.13
C THR A 60 -3.46 -12.69 -12.05
N ASP A 61 -4.55 -13.24 -12.58
CA ASP A 61 -5.45 -12.71 -13.61
C ASP A 61 -5.60 -11.19 -13.71
N LEU A 62 -5.85 -10.74 -14.95
CA LEU A 62 -6.40 -9.42 -15.32
C LEU A 62 -7.82 -9.23 -14.77
N GLN A 63 -8.02 -9.50 -13.48
CA GLN A 63 -9.19 -9.06 -12.76
C GLN A 63 -9.03 -7.54 -12.59
N GLU A 64 -10.01 -6.78 -13.07
CA GLU A 64 -10.06 -5.33 -12.89
C GLU A 64 -9.61 -4.99 -11.47
N ASP A 65 -8.60 -4.13 -11.32
CA ASP A 65 -8.04 -3.82 -10.01
C ASP A 65 -9.07 -3.03 -9.22
N THR A 66 -9.94 -3.74 -8.52
CA THR A 66 -10.98 -3.17 -7.67
C THR A 66 -10.38 -2.64 -6.37
N ALA A 67 -9.05 -2.46 -6.25
CA ALA A 67 -8.45 -1.88 -5.06
C ALA A 67 -8.96 -0.46 -4.83
N PRO A 68 -9.15 -0.02 -3.57
CA PRO A 68 -9.51 1.37 -3.30
C PRO A 68 -8.42 2.34 -3.80
N ARG A 69 -8.80 3.59 -4.11
CA ARG A 69 -7.86 4.60 -4.66
C ARG A 69 -7.03 5.34 -3.60
N THR A 70 -7.29 5.09 -2.33
CA THR A 70 -6.57 5.72 -1.21
C THR A 70 -6.20 4.68 -0.16
N GLY A 71 -5.27 5.05 0.72
CA GLY A 71 -4.72 4.13 1.71
C GLY A 71 -3.55 3.33 1.16
N VAL A 72 -3.29 2.18 1.77
CA VAL A 72 -2.18 1.30 1.39
C VAL A 72 -2.57 -0.16 1.47
N GLU A 73 -1.96 -0.98 0.62
CA GLU A 73 -2.08 -2.43 0.60
C GLU A 73 -0.79 -3.08 1.11
N ILE A 74 -0.93 -4.10 1.96
CA ILE A 74 0.18 -5.00 2.30
C ILE A 74 0.12 -6.19 1.34
N VAL A 75 1.03 -6.22 0.37
CA VAL A 75 1.04 -7.20 -0.73
C VAL A 75 1.63 -8.53 -0.25
N SER A 76 2.73 -8.46 0.47
CA SER A 76 3.41 -9.66 0.98
C SER A 76 4.17 -9.38 2.26
N MET A 77 4.46 -10.47 2.96
CA MET A 77 5.23 -10.49 4.19
C MET A 77 6.23 -11.66 4.10
N GLU A 78 7.48 -11.35 4.37
CA GLU A 78 8.58 -12.32 4.43
C GLU A 78 9.35 -12.18 5.73
N GLN A 79 9.79 -13.29 6.30
CA GLN A 79 10.64 -13.27 7.49
C GLN A 79 12.05 -13.74 7.13
N ARG A 80 13.04 -12.86 7.31
CA ARG A 80 14.46 -13.13 7.03
C ARG A 80 15.28 -12.84 8.27
N LYS A 81 16.03 -13.83 8.77
CA LYS A 81 16.89 -13.72 9.96
C LYS A 81 16.17 -13.16 11.21
N GLY A 82 14.89 -13.53 11.40
CA GLY A 82 14.07 -13.07 12.52
C GLY A 82 13.44 -11.67 12.36
N THR A 83 13.78 -10.95 11.29
CA THR A 83 13.15 -9.66 10.95
C THR A 83 12.07 -9.87 9.89
N ARG A 84 10.90 -9.25 10.08
CA ARG A 84 9.82 -9.23 9.10
C ARG A 84 10.00 -8.06 8.13
N TYR A 85 9.93 -8.38 6.86
CA TYR A 85 9.97 -7.47 5.74
C TYR A 85 8.62 -7.54 5.02
N TYR A 86 8.11 -6.38 4.65
CA TYR A 86 6.81 -6.24 4.01
C TYR A 86 6.99 -5.58 2.65
N THR A 87 6.16 -5.98 1.69
CA THR A 87 5.94 -5.23 0.46
C THR A 87 4.64 -4.45 0.60
N VAL A 88 4.74 -3.13 0.41
CA VAL A 88 3.62 -2.19 0.60
C VAL A 88 3.35 -1.48 -0.72
N ARG A 89 2.08 -1.46 -1.14
CA ARG A 89 1.61 -0.67 -2.30
C ARG A 89 0.83 0.55 -1.79
N ASP A 90 1.29 1.73 -2.16
CA ASP A 90 0.60 2.99 -1.89
C ASP A 90 -0.47 3.21 -2.96
N LEU A 91 -1.75 3.17 -2.56
CA LEU A 91 -2.87 3.18 -3.50
C LEU A 91 -3.13 4.56 -4.11
N ARG A 92 -2.56 5.62 -3.51
CA ARG A 92 -2.74 7.00 -3.98
C ARG A 92 -2.00 7.26 -5.28
N ASN A 93 -0.89 6.55 -5.51
CA ASN A 93 -0.01 6.73 -6.66
C ASN A 93 0.42 5.42 -7.32
N GLY A 94 0.00 4.28 -6.78
CA GLY A 94 0.36 2.95 -7.27
C GLY A 94 1.79 2.50 -6.93
N ASN A 95 2.56 3.28 -6.16
CA ASN A 95 3.95 2.95 -5.86
C ASN A 95 4.05 1.69 -5.00
N MET A 96 4.88 0.74 -5.42
CA MET A 96 5.19 -0.47 -4.66
C MET A 96 6.60 -0.37 -4.06
N VAL A 97 6.70 -0.61 -2.76
CA VAL A 97 7.97 -0.53 -2.01
C VAL A 97 8.21 -1.83 -1.27
N ASN A 98 9.39 -2.42 -1.51
CA ASN A 98 9.79 -3.68 -0.91
C ASN A 98 10.71 -3.46 0.29
N ASN A 99 10.95 -4.54 1.04
CA ASN A 99 11.85 -4.57 2.19
C ASN A 99 11.49 -3.53 3.28
N VAL A 100 10.20 -3.19 3.42
CA VAL A 100 9.74 -2.29 4.47
C VAL A 100 9.74 -3.04 5.79
N THR A 101 10.34 -2.46 6.82
CA THR A 101 10.25 -2.99 8.20
C THR A 101 9.34 -2.10 9.04
N ILE A 102 8.87 -2.62 10.18
CA ILE A 102 8.12 -1.81 11.16
C ILE A 102 8.90 -0.54 11.55
N LYS A 103 10.23 -0.61 11.64
CA LYS A 103 11.09 0.51 12.04
C LYS A 103 11.27 1.55 10.93
N SER A 104 11.31 1.12 9.67
CA SER A 104 11.51 2.01 8.51
C SER A 104 10.20 2.59 7.97
N ALA A 105 9.05 2.03 8.36
CA ALA A 105 7.76 2.42 7.86
C ALA A 105 7.34 3.82 8.32
N ARG A 106 6.82 4.63 7.38
CA ARG A 106 6.17 5.92 7.67
C ARG A 106 4.89 5.73 8.47
N ARG A 107 4.30 6.82 8.97
CA ARG A 107 3.14 6.77 9.88
C ARG A 107 1.99 5.87 9.39
N LEU A 108 1.54 6.03 8.14
CA LEU A 108 0.46 5.19 7.59
C LEU A 108 0.90 3.74 7.34
N TRP A 109 2.12 3.52 6.82
CA TRP A 109 2.63 2.16 6.56
C TRP A 109 2.89 1.39 7.85
N HIS A 110 3.40 2.08 8.87
CA HIS A 110 3.64 1.54 10.19
C HIS A 110 2.33 1.11 10.85
N TYR A 111 1.27 1.92 10.68
CA TYR A 111 -0.08 1.55 11.07
C TYR A 111 -0.55 0.30 10.32
N ALA A 112 -0.47 0.30 8.98
CA ALA A 112 -0.91 -0.80 8.14
C ALA A 112 -0.21 -2.13 8.49
N ILE A 113 1.11 -2.12 8.66
CA ILE A 113 1.88 -3.31 9.05
C ILE A 113 1.42 -3.84 10.42
N LYS A 114 1.18 -2.96 11.39
CA LYS A 114 0.72 -3.35 12.73
C LYS A 114 -0.68 -3.97 12.69
N GLU A 115 -1.60 -3.36 11.94
CA GLU A 115 -2.96 -3.89 11.83
C GLU A 115 -3.00 -5.17 10.99
N TYR A 116 -2.18 -5.29 9.95
CA TYR A 116 -1.99 -6.53 9.20
C TYR A 116 -1.49 -7.68 10.07
N ASP A 117 -0.47 -7.44 10.90
CA ASP A 117 0.06 -8.44 11.83
C ASP A 117 -0.98 -8.90 12.86
N LYS A 118 -1.93 -8.04 13.24
CA LYS A 118 -3.05 -8.41 14.12
C LYS A 118 -4.10 -9.20 13.36
N ALA A 119 -4.53 -8.70 12.19
CA ALA A 119 -5.55 -9.31 11.37
C ALA A 119 -5.16 -10.73 10.95
N THR A 120 -3.89 -10.94 10.55
CA THR A 120 -3.40 -12.25 10.11
C THR A 120 -3.17 -13.26 11.25
N LYS A 121 -2.88 -12.79 12.48
CA LYS A 121 -2.75 -13.67 13.65
C LYS A 121 -4.09 -14.13 14.20
N ASP A 122 -5.08 -13.23 14.17
CA ASP A 122 -6.37 -13.42 14.83
C ASP A 122 -7.52 -12.92 13.94
N LEU A 123 -7.72 -13.59 12.80
CA LEU A 123 -8.88 -13.34 11.91
C LEU A 123 -10.22 -13.46 12.65
N LYS A 124 -10.28 -14.21 13.76
CA LYS A 124 -11.48 -14.35 14.60
C LYS A 124 -11.75 -13.14 15.51
N VAL A 125 -10.75 -12.30 15.78
CA VAL A 125 -10.90 -11.12 16.66
C VAL A 125 -11.44 -9.92 15.88
N ALA A 126 -11.23 -9.88 14.57
CA ALA A 126 -11.87 -8.91 13.70
C ALA A 126 -13.27 -9.41 13.31
N VAL A 127 -14.32 -8.75 13.83
CA VAL A 127 -15.68 -8.94 13.32
C VAL A 127 -15.76 -8.30 11.95
N VAL A 128 -15.54 -9.09 10.91
CA VAL A 128 -15.55 -8.62 9.53
C VAL A 128 -16.98 -8.59 9.00
N GLN A 129 -17.43 -7.42 8.54
CA GLN A 129 -18.70 -7.29 7.84
C GLN A 129 -18.48 -7.57 6.36
N TRP A 130 -18.97 -8.72 5.87
CA TRP A 130 -18.79 -9.16 4.49
C TRP A 130 -19.99 -8.81 3.62
N GLN A 131 -19.72 -8.39 2.38
CA GLN A 131 -20.67 -8.33 1.27
C GLN A 131 -19.99 -8.91 0.03
N GLY A 132 -20.41 -10.11 -0.37
CA GLY A 132 -19.70 -10.88 -1.41
C GLY A 132 -18.24 -11.14 -1.00
N ASP A 133 -17.32 -10.79 -1.90
CA ASP A 133 -15.88 -10.92 -1.68
C ASP A 133 -15.24 -9.73 -0.94
N TYR A 134 -16.02 -8.70 -0.61
CA TYR A 134 -15.55 -7.47 0.00
C TYR A 134 -15.92 -7.45 1.48
N GLY A 135 -14.98 -7.04 2.34
CA GLY A 135 -15.15 -7.05 3.78
C GLY A 135 -14.64 -5.77 4.45
N LEU A 136 -15.37 -5.29 5.44
CA LEU A 136 -14.96 -4.21 6.32
C LEU A 136 -14.37 -4.80 7.60
N LEU A 137 -13.08 -4.57 7.84
CA LEU A 137 -12.41 -4.95 9.07
C LEU A 137 -12.70 -3.93 10.18
N ARG A 138 -12.61 -2.64 9.84
CA ARG A 138 -12.74 -1.57 10.82
C ARG A 138 -13.13 -0.25 10.16
N ARG A 139 -14.00 0.50 10.84
CA ARG A 139 -14.28 1.91 10.57
C ARG A 139 -13.88 2.74 11.77
N TYR A 140 -13.13 3.82 11.56
CA TYR A 140 -12.69 4.71 12.63
C TYR A 140 -12.53 6.14 12.14
N ARG A 141 -12.67 7.11 13.05
CA ARG A 141 -12.52 8.53 12.73
C ARG A 141 -11.11 9.01 13.07
N GLN A 142 -10.46 9.70 12.14
CA GLN A 142 -9.16 10.32 12.36
C GLN A 142 -9.26 11.81 12.04
N GLY A 143 -9.41 12.63 13.09
CA GLY A 143 -9.68 14.05 12.93
C GLY A 143 -11.08 14.28 12.35
N LYS A 144 -11.17 14.99 11.23
CA LYS A 144 -12.44 15.25 10.54
C LYS A 144 -12.86 14.12 9.59
N ASN A 145 -11.93 13.25 9.20
CA ASN A 145 -12.13 12.27 8.13
C ASN A 145 -12.41 10.88 8.71
N GLU A 146 -13.28 10.12 8.04
CA GLU A 146 -13.44 8.69 8.31
C GLU A 146 -12.35 7.89 7.58
N ARG A 147 -11.95 6.79 8.20
CA ARG A 147 -11.03 5.83 7.63
C ARG A 147 -11.55 4.41 7.80
N TYR A 148 -11.17 3.59 6.83
CA TYR A 148 -11.62 2.21 6.69
C TYR A 148 -10.42 1.30 6.51
N ASP A 149 -10.43 0.19 7.24
CA ASP A 149 -9.58 -0.95 6.98
C ASP A 149 -10.45 -2.03 6.34
N LEU A 150 -10.02 -2.51 5.19
CA LEU A 150 -10.80 -3.34 4.28
C LEU A 150 -10.05 -4.62 3.97
N ILE A 151 -10.80 -5.66 3.63
CA ILE A 151 -10.28 -6.96 3.22
C ILE A 151 -11.06 -7.44 1.99
N GLN A 152 -10.36 -8.00 1.01
CA GLN A 152 -10.98 -8.60 -0.17
C GLN A 152 -10.56 -10.06 -0.27
N ARG A 153 -11.54 -10.94 -0.54
CA ARG A 153 -11.30 -12.33 -0.96
C ARG A 153 -11.01 -12.35 -2.45
N THR A 154 -9.93 -13.00 -2.82
CA THR A 154 -9.59 -13.29 -4.21
C THR A 154 -9.30 -14.77 -4.37
N PRO A 155 -9.30 -15.32 -5.59
CA PRO A 155 -8.89 -16.70 -5.83
C PRO A 155 -7.48 -17.00 -5.30
N GLY A 156 -6.61 -15.97 -5.26
CA GLY A 156 -5.23 -16.05 -4.77
C GLY A 156 -5.04 -15.81 -3.26
N GLY A 157 -6.12 -15.55 -2.50
CA GLY A 157 -6.05 -15.35 -1.06
C GLY A 157 -6.80 -14.11 -0.58
N TYR A 158 -6.22 -13.39 0.39
CA TYR A 158 -6.81 -12.19 0.96
C TYR A 158 -5.95 -10.97 0.70
N ARG A 159 -6.55 -9.92 0.14
CA ARG A 159 -5.93 -8.59 0.02
C ARG A 159 -6.35 -7.73 1.21
N TYR A 160 -5.41 -7.00 1.80
CA TYR A 160 -5.65 -6.17 2.98
C TYR A 160 -5.32 -4.71 2.67
N PHE A 161 -6.29 -3.83 2.89
CA PHE A 161 -6.18 -2.41 2.64
C PHE A 161 -6.38 -1.62 3.93
N PHE A 162 -5.51 -0.66 4.21
CA PHE A 162 -5.50 0.06 5.48
C PHE A 162 -5.53 1.58 5.29
N GLY A 163 -6.27 2.25 6.17
CA GLY A 163 -6.37 3.71 6.20
C GLY A 163 -6.97 4.31 4.93
N VAL A 164 -7.87 3.57 4.28
CA VAL A 164 -8.64 4.02 3.12
C VAL A 164 -9.56 5.15 3.56
N THR A 165 -9.62 6.23 2.79
CA THR A 165 -10.52 7.37 3.02
C THR A 165 -11.76 7.27 2.14
N ASP A 166 -12.78 8.06 2.44
CA ASP A 166 -14.01 8.11 1.64
C ASP A 166 -13.77 8.34 0.14
N ASP A 167 -12.86 9.25 -0.21
CA ASP A 167 -12.50 9.56 -1.60
C ASP A 167 -11.91 8.34 -2.36
N GLY A 168 -11.43 7.34 -1.63
CA GLY A 168 -10.88 6.11 -2.21
C GLY A 168 -11.91 5.02 -2.46
N LEU A 169 -13.11 5.15 -1.89
CA LEU A 169 -14.18 4.17 -1.98
C LEU A 169 -14.91 4.31 -3.32
N HIS A 170 -14.93 3.25 -4.10
CA HIS A 170 -15.62 3.21 -5.39
C HIS A 170 -16.05 1.77 -5.70
N GLY A 171 -16.99 1.64 -6.65
CA GLY A 171 -17.50 0.34 -7.06
C GLY A 171 -18.01 -0.49 -5.87
N PRO A 172 -17.61 -1.77 -5.75
CA PRO A 172 -18.07 -2.65 -4.67
C PRO A 172 -17.79 -2.13 -3.25
N TRP A 173 -16.73 -1.32 -3.06
CA TRP A 173 -16.41 -0.75 -1.76
C TRP A 173 -17.40 0.33 -1.31
N ALA A 174 -17.91 1.12 -2.26
CA ALA A 174 -18.92 2.13 -1.98
C ALA A 174 -20.25 1.46 -1.58
N THR A 175 -20.62 0.38 -2.27
CA THR A 175 -21.79 -0.45 -1.95
C THR A 175 -21.68 -1.08 -0.56
N LEU A 176 -20.51 -1.64 -0.20
CA LEU A 176 -20.25 -2.24 1.12
C LEU A 176 -20.52 -1.27 2.26
N LEU A 177 -20.22 0.01 2.07
CA LEU A 177 -20.37 1.04 3.08
C LEU A 177 -21.70 1.81 2.99
N GLY A 178 -22.60 1.37 2.11
CA GLY A 178 -23.89 2.02 1.89
C GLY A 178 -23.78 3.44 1.36
N LYS A 179 -22.63 3.81 0.77
CA LYS A 179 -22.41 5.11 0.13
C LYS A 179 -22.78 4.97 -1.34
N HIS A 180 -24.08 4.92 -1.63
CA HIS A 180 -24.56 5.12 -2.98
C HIS A 180 -24.20 6.56 -3.37
N HIS A 181 -23.33 6.73 -4.37
CA HIS A 181 -23.28 7.98 -5.12
C HIS A 181 -24.50 7.91 -6.04
N ASP A 182 -25.54 8.64 -5.68
CA ASP A 182 -26.59 8.96 -6.63
C ASP A 182 -25.92 9.83 -7.71
N GLU A 183 -25.44 9.21 -8.79
CA GLU A 183 -25.24 9.92 -10.05
C GLU A 183 -26.64 10.26 -10.56
N GLU A 184 -27.19 11.35 -10.04
CA GLU A 184 -28.36 12.01 -10.57
C GLU A 184 -27.95 12.60 -11.92
N ASN A 185 -28.41 11.93 -12.97
CA ASN A 185 -28.27 12.30 -14.36
C ASN A 185 -29.12 13.56 -14.59
N ASP A 186 -28.49 14.71 -14.85
CA ASP A 186 -29.14 15.93 -15.37
C ASP A 186 -28.39 16.41 -16.63
#